data_AF-G7IY96-F1
#
_entry.id   AF-G7IY96-F1
#
_cell.length_a   1.000
_cell.length_b   1.000
_cell.length_c   1.000
_cell.angle_alpha   90.00
_cell.angle_beta   90.00
_cell.angle_gamma   90.00
#
_symmetry.space_group_name_H-M   'P 1'
#
loop_
_entity.id
_entity.type
_entity.pdbx_description
1 polymer ?
#
loop_
_entity_poly.entity_id
_entity_poly.type
_entity_poly.pdbx_seq_one_letter_code
_entity_poly.pdbx_strand_id
1 'polypeptide(L)'
;MDNLHWLPPLSSLKYLNLSGIDLREETNWLQEVATLPSLLELRMIDCNLNNFMINSFFEYSNLSSLVTLDLSENNFSSQLPNAFFNLTKDITYLGLSFLKIHGNIPSSLLNLPYA
;
A
#
# COMPACT_ATOMS: atom_id res chain seq x y z
N MET A 1 -10.76 -7.90 15.24
CA MET A 1 -11.02 -6.51 14.78
C MET A 1 -10.21 -6.40 13.51
N ASP A 2 -10.72 -6.98 12.41
CA ASP A 2 -9.85 -7.42 11.32
C ASP A 2 -10.25 -6.78 9.97
N ASN A 3 -10.94 -5.64 10.05
CA ASN A 3 -11.31 -4.83 8.89
C ASN A 3 -10.96 -3.35 9.11
N LEU A 4 -10.82 -2.62 8.01
CA LEU A 4 -10.34 -1.23 8.00
C LEU A 4 -11.44 -0.16 7.81
N HIS A 5 -12.72 -0.53 7.89
CA HIS A 5 -13.86 0.38 7.70
C HIS A 5 -13.97 1.54 8.72
N TRP A 6 -13.14 1.53 9.77
CA TRP A 6 -13.05 2.61 10.76
C TRP A 6 -12.09 3.74 10.33
N LEU A 7 -11.34 3.58 9.24
CA LEU A 7 -10.41 4.59 8.74
C LEU A 7 -11.07 5.86 8.17
N PRO A 8 -12.14 5.80 7.34
CA PRO A 8 -12.63 6.98 6.62
C PRO A 8 -12.95 8.22 7.48
N PRO A 9 -13.48 8.11 8.72
CA PRO A 9 -13.68 9.25 9.60
C PRO A 9 -12.39 9.99 10.04
N LEU A 10 -11.21 9.37 9.89
CA LEU A 10 -9.93 9.86 10.39
C LEU A 10 -9.19 10.74 9.38
N SER A 11 -9.87 11.71 8.78
CA SER A 11 -9.36 12.52 7.67
C SER A 11 -8.07 13.33 7.95
N SER A 12 -7.74 13.55 9.22
CA SER A 12 -6.52 14.25 9.67
C SER A 12 -5.36 13.31 10.00
N LEU A 13 -5.55 11.99 9.89
CA LEU A 13 -4.52 11.01 10.18
C LEU A 13 -3.36 11.16 9.19
N LYS A 14 -2.14 11.29 9.74
CA LYS A 14 -0.91 11.45 8.95
C LYS A 14 -0.02 10.21 8.95
N TYR A 15 -0.04 9.46 10.04
CA TYR A 15 0.80 8.29 10.26
C TYR A 15 -0.08 7.14 10.69
N LEU A 16 -0.08 6.05 9.93
CA LEU A 16 -0.83 4.85 10.21
C LEU A 16 0.12 3.64 10.18
N ASN A 17 0.31 3.03 11.35
CA ASN A 17 1.08 1.79 11.48
C ASN A 17 0.14 0.68 11.96
N LEU A 18 -0.06 -0.32 11.11
CA LEU A 18 -0.87 -1.50 11.34
C LEU A 18 0.00 -2.77 11.41
N SER A 19 1.32 -2.63 11.47
CA SER A 19 2.26 -3.75 11.39
C SER A 19 2.01 -4.78 12.49
N GLY A 20 2.06 -6.07 12.13
CA GLY A 20 1.77 -7.20 13.02
C GLY A 20 0.28 -7.47 13.27
N ILE A 21 -0.64 -6.70 12.67
CA ILE A 21 -2.07 -6.99 12.72
C ILE A 21 -2.42 -7.97 11.60
N ASP A 22 -3.11 -9.07 11.94
CA ASP A 22 -3.57 -10.04 10.94
C ASP A 22 -4.70 -9.45 10.11
N LEU A 23 -4.38 -9.12 8.85
CA LEU A 23 -5.29 -8.57 7.85
C LEU A 23 -5.47 -9.53 6.67
N ARG A 24 -5.30 -10.85 6.88
CA ARG A 24 -5.39 -11.85 5.81
C ARG A 24 -6.70 -11.84 5.02
N GLU A 25 -7.79 -11.48 5.69
CA GLU A 25 -9.15 -11.41 5.14
C GLU A 25 -9.49 -10.02 4.56
N GLU A 26 -8.63 -9.02 4.77
CA GLU A 26 -8.86 -7.66 4.28
C GLU A 26 -8.47 -7.56 2.81
N THR A 27 -9.48 -7.38 1.97
CA THR A 27 -9.34 -7.33 0.51
C THR A 27 -9.45 -5.92 -0.06
N ASN A 28 -9.90 -4.95 0.75
CA ASN A 28 -10.17 -3.58 0.34
C ASN A 28 -9.29 -2.54 1.06
N TRP A 29 -8.21 -2.98 1.72
CA TRP A 29 -7.35 -2.09 2.50
C TRP A 29 -6.91 -0.83 1.73
N LEU A 30 -6.57 -0.99 0.44
CA LEU A 30 -6.10 0.12 -0.38
C LEU A 30 -7.19 1.16 -0.60
N GLN A 31 -8.44 0.73 -0.80
CA GLN A 31 -9.59 1.62 -0.98
C GLN A 31 -9.85 2.40 0.31
N GLU A 32 -9.83 1.72 1.45
CA GLU A 32 -10.07 2.34 2.77
C GLU A 32 -8.97 3.38 3.07
N VAL A 33 -7.71 3.02 2.86
CA VAL A 33 -6.58 3.93 3.09
C VAL A 33 -6.58 5.10 2.10
N ALA A 34 -6.99 4.88 0.84
CA ALA A 34 -7.11 5.95 -0.17
C ALA A 34 -8.15 7.01 0.19
N THR A 35 -9.05 6.74 1.14
CA THR A 35 -9.97 7.76 1.67
C THR A 35 -9.31 8.77 2.60
N LEU A 36 -8.07 8.53 3.04
CA LEU A 36 -7.35 9.38 3.99
C LEU A 36 -6.55 10.47 3.26
N PRO A 37 -7.06 11.72 3.16
CA PRO A 37 -6.45 12.74 2.31
C PRO A 37 -5.11 13.27 2.86
N SER A 38 -4.88 13.13 4.16
CA SER A 38 -3.70 13.69 4.86
C SER A 38 -2.64 12.63 5.17
N LEU A 39 -2.81 11.39 4.72
CA LEU A 39 -1.92 10.30 5.09
C LEU A 39 -0.56 10.45 4.38
N LEU A 40 0.50 10.53 5.18
CA LEU A 40 1.88 10.67 4.72
C LEU A 40 2.65 9.35 4.80
N GLU A 41 2.33 8.54 5.82
CA GLU A 41 3.02 7.28 6.08
C GLU A 41 2.03 6.16 6.39
N LEU A 42 2.18 5.05 5.65
CA LEU A 42 1.48 3.80 5.86
C LEU A 42 2.49 2.68 6.07
N ARG A 43 2.39 1.98 7.19
CA ARG A 43 3.13 0.74 7.45
C ARG A 43 2.18 -0.40 7.75
N MET A 44 2.30 -1.47 6.98
CA MET A 44 1.54 -2.71 7.14
C MET A 44 2.52 -3.88 7.00
N ILE A 45 3.53 -3.91 7.87
CA ILE A 45 4.58 -4.94 7.86
C ILE A 45 4.05 -6.18 8.57
N ASP A 46 4.27 -7.38 8.03
CA ASP A 46 3.84 -8.64 8.65
C ASP A 46 2.33 -8.64 8.99
N CYS A 47 1.50 -8.30 7.99
CA CYS A 47 0.04 -8.22 8.14
C CYS A 47 -0.71 -9.43 7.53
N ASN A 48 0.00 -10.46 7.10
CA ASN A 48 -0.56 -11.61 6.36
C ASN A 48 -1.38 -11.22 5.11
N LEU A 49 -1.13 -10.05 4.49
CA LEU A 49 -1.84 -9.63 3.28
C LEU A 49 -1.48 -10.57 2.13
N ASN A 50 -2.50 -11.15 1.49
CA ASN A 50 -2.30 -12.21 0.50
C ASN A 50 -2.47 -11.73 -0.95
N ASN A 51 -3.16 -10.60 -1.18
CA ASN A 51 -3.46 -10.17 -2.54
C ASN A 51 -3.49 -8.64 -2.67
N PHE A 52 -2.76 -8.12 -3.66
CA PHE A 52 -2.81 -6.70 -4.05
C PHE A 52 -4.08 -6.37 -4.83
N MET A 53 -4.67 -7.35 -5.52
CA MET A 53 -5.59 -7.13 -6.63
C MET A 53 -6.70 -8.17 -6.63
N ILE A 54 -7.78 -7.90 -5.90
CA ILE A 54 -9.06 -8.58 -6.16
C ILE A 54 -10.02 -7.64 -6.88
N ASN A 55 -9.87 -6.32 -6.72
CA ASN A 55 -10.87 -5.37 -7.18
C ASN A 55 -10.37 -4.41 -8.25
N SER A 56 -11.21 -4.25 -9.28
CA SER A 56 -11.14 -3.28 -10.38
C SER A 56 -11.12 -1.81 -9.94
N PHE A 57 -11.28 -1.53 -8.64
CA PHE A 57 -11.23 -0.19 -8.06
C PHE A 57 -9.81 0.36 -7.86
N PHE A 58 -8.79 -0.46 -8.10
CA PHE A 58 -7.39 -0.05 -8.04
C PHE A 58 -7.11 1.21 -8.89
N GLU A 59 -7.71 1.30 -10.08
CA GLU A 59 -7.52 2.43 -11.01
C GLU A 59 -7.98 3.79 -10.46
N TYR A 60 -8.82 3.79 -9.41
CA TYR A 60 -9.34 5.00 -8.78
C TYR A 60 -8.68 5.32 -7.44
N SER A 61 -7.78 4.46 -6.97
CA SER A 61 -7.08 4.66 -5.70
C SER A 61 -5.90 5.61 -5.89
N ASN A 62 -5.92 6.75 -5.23
CA ASN A 62 -4.85 7.75 -5.28
C ASN A 62 -4.47 8.20 -3.87
N LEU A 63 -3.31 7.76 -3.41
CA LEU A 63 -2.71 8.09 -2.13
C LEU A 63 -1.95 9.41 -2.26
N SER A 64 -2.67 10.47 -2.63
CA SER A 64 -2.09 11.73 -3.16
C SER A 64 -1.09 12.46 -2.24
N SER A 65 -1.12 12.20 -0.94
CA SER A 65 -0.21 12.79 0.05
C SER A 65 0.86 11.82 0.55
N LEU A 66 0.82 10.54 0.13
CA LEU A 66 1.63 9.49 0.72
C LEU A 66 3.07 9.58 0.23
N VAL A 67 3.99 9.57 1.19
CA VAL A 67 5.44 9.69 1.00
C VAL A 67 6.16 8.40 1.39
N THR A 68 5.61 7.66 2.37
CA THR A 68 6.18 6.40 2.88
C THR A 68 5.15 5.29 2.80
N LEU A 69 5.48 4.20 2.10
CA LEU A 69 4.72 2.96 2.06
C LEU A 69 5.63 1.78 2.42
N ASP A 70 5.29 1.05 3.48
CA ASP A 70 5.96 -0.21 3.82
C ASP A 70 4.96 -1.37 3.87
N LEU A 71 5.13 -2.31 2.95
CA LEU A 71 4.33 -3.52 2.82
C LEU A 71 5.21 -4.77 2.99
N SER A 72 6.39 -4.64 3.57
CA SER A 72 7.33 -5.75 3.74
C SER A 72 6.74 -6.91 4.54
N GLU A 73 7.27 -8.11 4.34
CA GLU A 73 6.88 -9.31 5.11
C GLU A 73 5.40 -9.71 4.95
N ASN A 74 4.78 -9.39 3.81
CA ASN A 74 3.46 -9.88 3.45
C ASN A 74 3.52 -11.07 2.48
N ASN A 75 2.38 -11.73 2.28
CA ASN A 75 2.27 -12.95 1.48
C ASN A 75 2.03 -12.68 -0.02
N PHE A 76 2.33 -11.47 -0.50
CA PHE A 76 2.16 -11.11 -1.90
C PHE A 76 3.03 -11.97 -2.81
N SER A 77 2.40 -12.71 -3.73
CA SER A 77 3.08 -13.68 -4.61
C SER A 77 2.81 -13.47 -6.10
N SER A 78 2.18 -12.37 -6.49
CA SER A 78 1.84 -12.03 -7.87
C SER A 78 2.73 -10.93 -8.42
N GLN A 79 2.68 -10.71 -9.74
CA GLN A 79 3.30 -9.54 -10.35
C GLN A 79 2.58 -8.26 -9.92
N LEU A 80 3.36 -7.24 -9.54
CA LEU A 80 2.82 -5.91 -9.26
C LEU A 80 2.37 -5.24 -10.57
N PRO A 81 1.15 -4.69 -10.64
CA PRO A 81 0.71 -3.95 -11.82
C PRO A 81 1.49 -2.64 -11.91
N ASN A 82 1.73 -2.14 -13.12
CA ASN A 82 2.40 -0.84 -13.30
C ASN A 82 1.67 0.29 -12.53
N ALA A 83 0.36 0.17 -12.39
CA ALA A 83 -0.47 1.13 -11.70
C ALA A 83 -0.19 1.18 -10.18
N PHE A 84 0.37 0.12 -9.56
CA PHE A 84 0.86 0.13 -8.18
C PHE A 84 1.87 1.26 -7.93
N PHE A 85 2.73 1.49 -8.91
CA PHE A 85 3.77 2.50 -8.82
C PHE A 85 3.28 3.91 -9.17
N ASN A 86 2.00 4.04 -9.54
CA ASN A 86 1.33 5.31 -9.78
C ASN A 86 0.33 5.66 -8.66
N LEU A 87 0.31 4.91 -7.55
CA LEU A 87 -0.58 5.17 -6.40
C LEU A 87 -0.33 6.53 -5.74
N THR A 88 0.89 7.02 -5.84
CA THR A 88 1.29 8.35 -5.37
C THR A 88 2.42 8.86 -6.25
N LYS A 89 2.48 10.17 -6.41
CA LYS A 89 3.55 10.86 -7.14
C LYS A 89 4.70 11.30 -6.23
N ASP A 90 4.48 11.30 -4.91
CA ASP A 90 5.36 11.90 -3.91
C ASP A 90 6.09 10.83 -3.06
N ILE A 91 6.06 9.56 -3.46
CA ILE A 91 6.70 8.47 -2.73
C ILE A 91 8.22 8.68 -2.67
N THR A 92 8.79 8.59 -1.47
CA THR A 92 10.25 8.62 -1.24
C THR A 92 10.75 7.35 -0.57
N TYR A 93 9.88 6.56 0.06
CA TYR A 93 10.22 5.27 0.63
C TYR A 93 9.19 4.21 0.22
N LEU A 94 9.68 3.11 -0.34
CA LEU A 94 8.87 1.97 -0.74
C LEU A 94 9.49 0.66 -0.20
N GLY A 95 8.91 0.12 0.87
CA GLY A 95 9.28 -1.16 1.46
C GLY A 95 8.49 -2.32 0.84
N LEU A 96 9.17 -3.17 0.08
CA LEU A 96 8.62 -4.37 -0.56
C LEU A 96 9.47 -5.62 -0.26
N SER A 97 10.23 -5.59 0.83
CA SER A 97 11.15 -6.67 1.19
C SER A 97 10.39 -7.92 1.67
N PHE A 98 11.01 -9.09 1.51
CA PHE A 98 10.43 -10.38 1.91
C PHE A 98 9.07 -10.71 1.30
N LEU A 99 8.75 -10.14 0.14
CA LEU A 99 7.60 -10.52 -0.68
C LEU A 99 8.00 -11.60 -1.69
N LYS A 100 7.03 -12.35 -2.20
CA LYS A 100 7.19 -13.33 -3.29
C LYS A 100 6.79 -12.75 -4.65
N ILE A 101 6.86 -11.43 -4.79
CA ILE A 101 6.54 -10.72 -6.04
C ILE A 101 7.55 -11.08 -7.13
N HIS A 102 7.09 -11.13 -8.38
CA HIS A 102 7.90 -11.46 -9.55
C HIS A 102 7.51 -10.60 -10.75
N GLY A 103 8.30 -10.64 -11.82
CA GLY A 103 8.09 -9.82 -13.02
C GLY A 103 9.00 -8.59 -13.06
N ASN A 104 8.75 -7.71 -14.03
CA ASN A 104 9.62 -6.58 -14.28
C ASN A 104 9.28 -5.42 -13.34
N ILE A 105 10.30 -4.86 -12.70
CA ILE A 105 10.22 -3.56 -12.03
C ILE A 105 10.01 -2.52 -13.14
N PRO A 106 8.90 -1.75 -13.14
CA PRO A 106 8.69 -0.76 -14.19
C PRO A 106 9.74 0.34 -14.10
N SER A 107 10.14 0.83 -15.26
CA SER A 107 11.17 1.87 -15.39
C SER A 107 10.81 3.18 -14.66
N SER A 108 9.53 3.40 -14.34
CA SER A 108 9.09 4.54 -13.53
C SER A 108 9.72 4.59 -12.14
N LEU A 109 10.10 3.45 -11.54
CA LEU A 109 10.82 3.41 -10.26
C LEU A 109 12.30 3.78 -10.35
N LEU A 110 12.91 3.63 -11.53
CA LEU A 110 14.32 3.98 -11.74
C LEU A 110 14.57 5.49 -11.62
N ASN A 111 13.51 6.29 -11.55
CA ASN A 111 13.54 7.75 -11.38
C ASN A 111 13.26 8.21 -9.93
N LEU A 112 13.11 7.30 -8.96
CA LEU A 112 13.01 7.72 -7.55
C LEU A 112 14.36 8.27 -7.08
N PRO A 113 14.41 9.47 -6.49
CA PRO A 113 15.66 10.05 -6.00
C PRO A 113 16.17 9.21 -4.82
N TYR A 114 17.18 8.38 -5.12
CA TYR A 114 17.93 7.49 -4.21
C TYR A 114 17.14 6.28 -3.70
N ALA A 115 17.39 5.13 -4.36
CA ALA A 115 17.22 3.79 -3.79
C ALA A 115 18.41 3.43 -2.88
#